data_AF-A0A553EXH0-F1
#
_entry.id   AF-A0A553EXH0-F1
#
_cell.length_a   1.000
_cell.length_b   1.000
_cell.length_c   1.000
_cell.angle_alpha   90.00
_cell.angle_beta   90.00
_cell.angle_gamma   90.00
#
_symmetry.space_group_name_H-M   'P 1'
#
loop_
_entity.id
_entity.type
_entity.pdbx_description
1 polymer ?
#
loop_
_entity_poly.entity_id
_entity_poly.type
_entity_poly.pdbx_seq_one_letter_code
_entity_poly.pdbx_strand_id
1 'polypeptide(L)'
;MKSIFSYISLTLWLLFGLYFGLAGILYADLTEEKEFIGGSNQVKKEVQLPPGVTKGIDSLGNAYYEMNGVKFTSLEKIKLRGQEEAAESVFNWYKTLPNKLILFITSMALGGLGSLISLVKKLALENARIDDLRTFWHPMLGALIGIIVLGISYLIPIIITTESEVEIRATTLIFLSMFAGMYSKEFLAFLESRFSNYLKQHGKNE
;
A
#
# COMPACT_ATOMS: atom_id res chain seq x y z
N MET A 1 -30.89 -6.00 -17.06
CA MET A 1 -30.13 -4.73 -17.11
C MET A 1 -29.41 -4.43 -15.80
N LYS A 2 -30.07 -4.55 -14.63
CA LYS A 2 -29.42 -4.40 -13.31
C LYS A 2 -28.27 -5.38 -13.05
N SER A 3 -28.43 -6.65 -13.42
CA SER A 3 -27.39 -7.67 -13.26
C SER A 3 -26.10 -7.35 -14.03
N ILE A 4 -26.22 -6.92 -15.29
CA ILE A 4 -25.09 -6.54 -16.15
C ILE A 4 -24.30 -5.38 -15.51
N PHE A 5 -24.99 -4.35 -15.01
CA PHE A 5 -24.35 -3.24 -14.32
C PHE A 5 -23.57 -3.70 -13.08
N SER A 6 -24.15 -4.59 -12.28
CA SER A 6 -23.48 -5.14 -11.10
C SER A 6 -22.19 -5.90 -11.45
N TYR A 7 -22.19 -6.71 -12.51
CA TYR A 7 -20.97 -7.40 -12.96
C TYR A 7 -19.90 -6.41 -13.42
N ILE A 8 -20.27 -5.43 -14.24
CA ILE A 8 -19.34 -4.39 -14.71
C ILE A 8 -18.74 -3.64 -13.52
N SER A 9 -19.57 -3.24 -12.55
CA SER A 9 -19.11 -2.57 -11.33
C SER A 9 -18.10 -3.42 -10.54
N LEU A 10 -18.39 -4.71 -10.32
CA LEU A 10 -17.48 -5.62 -9.61
C LEU A 10 -16.15 -5.78 -10.37
N THR A 11 -16.20 -5.98 -11.69
CA THR A 11 -15.01 -6.12 -12.52
C THR A 11 -14.16 -4.85 -12.49
N LEU A 12 -14.78 -3.67 -12.59
CA LEU A 12 -14.05 -2.40 -12.51
C LEU A 12 -13.37 -2.23 -11.15
N TRP A 13 -14.07 -2.51 -10.05
CA TRP A 13 -13.48 -2.45 -8.71
C TRP A 13 -12.37 -3.47 -8.50
N LEU A 14 -12.49 -4.67 -9.08
CA LEU A 14 -11.46 -5.71 -9.01
C LEU A 14 -10.21 -5.27 -9.78
N LEU A 15 -10.38 -4.78 -11.02
CA LEU A 15 -9.28 -4.30 -11.85
C LEU A 15 -8.59 -3.09 -11.22
N PHE A 16 -9.38 -2.11 -10.76
CA PHE A 16 -8.86 -0.94 -10.05
C PHE A 16 -8.09 -1.36 -8.81
N GLY A 17 -8.71 -2.19 -7.97
CA GLY A 17 -8.14 -2.71 -6.74
C GLY A 17 -6.82 -3.42 -6.95
N LEU A 18 -6.76 -4.36 -7.90
CA LEU A 18 -5.56 -5.13 -8.19
C LEU A 18 -4.47 -4.26 -8.81
N TYR A 19 -4.81 -3.43 -9.79
CA TYR A 19 -3.83 -2.58 -10.48
C TYR A 19 -3.17 -1.60 -9.53
N PHE A 20 -3.96 -0.81 -8.80
CA PHE A 20 -3.42 0.18 -7.86
C PHE A 20 -2.87 -0.44 -6.58
N GLY A 21 -3.47 -1.55 -6.12
CA GLY A 21 -3.01 -2.29 -4.95
C GLY A 21 -1.63 -2.91 -5.15
N LEU A 22 -1.43 -3.64 -6.25
CA LEU A 22 -0.13 -4.27 -6.55
C LEU A 22 0.96 -3.23 -6.81
N ALA A 23 0.64 -2.17 -7.57
CA ALA A 23 1.56 -1.07 -7.80
C ALA A 23 2.01 -0.43 -6.48
N GLY A 24 1.07 -0.21 -5.56
CA GLY A 24 1.36 0.36 -4.24
C GLY A 24 2.19 -0.55 -3.34
N ILE A 25 1.92 -1.87 -3.35
CA ILE A 25 2.73 -2.85 -2.60
C ILE A 25 4.16 -2.86 -3.12
N LEU A 26 4.34 -2.95 -4.44
CA LEU A 26 5.68 -2.93 -5.05
C LEU A 26 6.41 -1.62 -4.75
N TYR A 27 5.71 -0.50 -4.81
CA TYR A 27 6.28 0.80 -4.49
C TYR A 27 6.69 0.91 -3.02
N ALA A 28 5.85 0.40 -2.10
CA ALA A 28 6.15 0.36 -0.67
C ALA A 28 7.40 -0.49 -0.38
N ASP A 29 7.49 -1.68 -0.97
CA ASP A 29 8.63 -2.59 -0.81
C ASP A 29 9.94 -1.95 -1.31
N LEU A 30 9.91 -1.34 -2.51
CA LEU A 30 11.06 -0.61 -3.07
C LEU A 30 11.48 0.59 -2.21
N THR A 31 10.53 1.27 -1.58
CA THR A 31 10.82 2.43 -0.73
C THR A 31 11.43 1.99 0.61
N GLU A 32 10.87 0.96 1.23
CA GLU A 32 11.41 0.36 2.46
C GLU A 32 12.82 -0.22 2.22
N GLU A 33 13.07 -0.85 1.06
CA GLU A 33 14.39 -1.37 0.69
C GLU A 33 15.42 -0.25 0.44
N LYS A 34 15.00 0.87 -0.18
CA LYS A 34 15.85 2.08 -0.33
C LYS A 34 16.31 2.65 1.01
N GLU A 35 15.39 2.79 1.95
CA GLU A 35 15.67 3.31 3.29
C GLU A 35 16.62 2.37 4.05
N PHE A 36 16.40 1.05 3.94
CA PHE A 36 17.28 0.04 4.55
C PHE A 36 18.71 0.09 3.98
N ILE A 37 18.86 0.16 2.66
CA ILE A 37 20.18 0.27 2.00
C ILE A 37 20.84 1.62 2.30
N GLY A 38 20.06 2.70 2.48
CA GLY A 38 20.54 4.02 2.85
C GLY A 38 21.06 4.12 4.29
N GLY A 39 20.45 3.37 5.21
CA GLY A 39 20.83 3.34 6.63
C GLY A 39 21.85 2.25 7.03
N SER A 40 22.02 1.22 6.21
CA SER A 40 22.93 0.10 6.50
C SER A 40 24.36 0.37 6.02
N ASN A 41 25.32 0.39 6.96
CA ASN A 41 26.75 0.24 6.67
C ASN A 41 27.04 -1.21 6.23
N GLN A 42 26.82 -1.48 4.95
CA GLN A 42 27.36 -2.55 4.10
C GLN A 42 27.72 -3.89 4.79
N VAL A 43 26.78 -4.83 4.82
CA VAL A 43 27.13 -6.25 4.89
C VAL A 43 27.60 -6.68 3.51
N LYS A 44 28.92 -6.78 3.30
CA LYS A 44 29.52 -7.35 2.09
C LYS A 44 29.14 -8.82 1.94
N LYS A 45 28.01 -9.11 1.29
CA LYS A 45 27.80 -10.42 0.66
C LYS A 45 28.48 -10.41 -0.70
N GLU A 46 29.39 -11.36 -0.94
CA GLU A 46 29.86 -11.67 -2.28
C GLU A 46 28.69 -12.18 -3.11
N VAL A 47 28.14 -11.30 -3.95
CA VAL A 47 27.05 -11.62 -4.87
C VAL A 47 27.63 -11.64 -6.27
N GLN A 48 27.30 -12.68 -7.04
CA GLN A 48 27.68 -12.77 -8.45
C GLN A 48 27.13 -11.57 -9.23
N LEU A 49 27.96 -10.99 -10.12
CA LEU A 49 27.56 -9.81 -10.87
C LEU A 49 26.40 -10.14 -11.82
N PRO A 50 25.36 -9.28 -11.87
CA PRO A 50 24.31 -9.39 -12.88
C PRO A 50 24.88 -9.25 -14.31
N PRO A 51 24.22 -9.83 -15.33
CA PRO A 51 24.60 -9.64 -16.73
C PRO A 51 24.61 -8.14 -17.09
N GLY A 52 25.64 -7.68 -17.80
CA GLY A 52 25.75 -6.27 -18.22
C GLY A 52 26.31 -5.30 -17.18
N VAL A 53 26.78 -5.80 -16.03
CA VAL A 53 27.44 -4.99 -15.00
C VAL A 53 28.96 -5.12 -15.09
N THR A 54 29.65 -3.98 -15.15
CA THR A 54 31.12 -3.94 -15.16
C THR A 54 31.64 -3.44 -13.82
N LYS A 55 32.66 -4.09 -13.25
CA LYS A 55 33.33 -3.62 -12.03
C LYS A 55 34.51 -2.73 -12.41
N GLY A 56 34.57 -1.52 -11.85
CA GLY A 56 35.66 -0.56 -12.04
C GLY A 56 36.25 -0.08 -10.72
N ILE A 57 37.34 0.67 -10.80
CA ILE A 57 37.98 1.34 -9.66
C ILE A 57 38.10 2.82 -10.00
N ASP A 58 37.65 3.70 -9.11
CA ASP A 58 37.72 5.15 -9.32
C ASP A 58 39.15 5.68 -9.09
N SER A 59 39.36 6.97 -9.37
CA SER A 59 40.66 7.64 -9.16
C SER A 59 41.10 7.70 -7.70
N LEU A 60 40.22 7.35 -6.75
CA LEU A 60 40.46 7.30 -5.31
C LEU A 60 40.68 5.86 -4.79
N GLY A 61 40.65 4.85 -5.68
CA GLY A 61 40.84 3.44 -5.32
C GLY A 61 39.57 2.72 -4.86
N ASN A 62 38.39 3.35 -4.92
CA ASN A 62 37.13 2.72 -4.52
C ASN A 62 36.56 1.88 -5.67
N ALA A 63 36.13 0.66 -5.33
CA ALA A 63 35.42 -0.19 -6.27
C ALA A 63 34.02 0.36 -6.56
N TYR A 64 33.67 0.48 -7.84
CA TYR A 64 32.32 0.79 -8.30
C TYR A 64 31.83 -0.27 -9.28
N TYR A 65 30.53 -0.29 -9.48
CA TYR A 65 29.86 -1.13 -10.46
C TYR A 65 29.14 -0.23 -11.46
N GLU A 66 29.26 -0.49 -12.74
CA GLU A 66 28.66 0.31 -13.81
C GLU A 66 27.62 -0.53 -14.56
N MET A 67 26.42 0.04 -14.72
CA MET A 67 25.33 -0.52 -15.52
C MET A 67 24.71 0.60 -16.35
N ASN A 68 24.60 0.40 -17.67
CA ASN A 68 24.03 1.38 -18.61
C ASN A 68 24.62 2.81 -18.48
N GLY A 69 25.93 2.93 -18.24
CA GLY A 69 26.63 4.22 -18.09
C GLY A 69 26.46 4.91 -16.74
N VAL A 70 25.79 4.28 -15.77
CA VAL A 70 25.64 4.82 -14.40
C VAL A 70 26.47 4.01 -13.41
N LYS A 71 27.20 4.72 -12.56
CA LYS A 71 28.10 4.15 -11.55
C LYS A 71 27.39 3.99 -10.21
N PHE A 72 27.59 2.83 -9.59
CA PHE A 72 27.01 2.44 -8.31
C PHE A 72 28.10 2.00 -7.34
N THR A 73 27.91 2.34 -6.07
CA THR A 73 28.84 1.97 -5.00
C THR A 73 28.57 0.59 -4.39
N SER A 74 27.44 -0.05 -4.72
CA SER A 74 27.09 -1.39 -4.26
C SER A 74 26.27 -2.17 -5.29
N LEU A 75 26.37 -3.50 -5.24
CA LEU A 75 25.57 -4.41 -6.05
C LEU A 75 24.07 -4.37 -5.69
N GLU A 76 23.75 -4.09 -4.42
CA GLU A 76 22.36 -3.95 -3.96
C GLU A 76 21.65 -2.78 -4.65
N LYS A 77 22.34 -1.64 -4.83
CA LYS A 77 21.80 -0.50 -5.57
C LYS A 77 21.53 -0.81 -7.04
N ILE A 78 22.30 -1.72 -7.64
CA ILE A 78 22.06 -2.18 -9.02
C ILE A 78 20.80 -3.05 -9.08
N LYS A 79 20.66 -4.00 -8.15
CA LYS A 79 19.46 -4.85 -8.08
C LYS A 79 18.20 -4.02 -7.87
N LEU A 80 18.25 -3.09 -6.91
CA LEU A 80 17.17 -2.17 -6.63
C LEU A 80 16.78 -1.36 -7.88
N ARG A 81 17.77 -0.81 -8.60
CA ARG A 81 17.49 -0.10 -9.86
C ARG A 81 16.86 -1.01 -10.92
N GLY A 82 17.30 -2.25 -11.05
CA GLY A 82 16.69 -3.20 -11.97
C GLY A 82 15.22 -3.50 -11.61
N GLN A 83 14.90 -3.62 -10.32
CA GLN A 83 13.53 -3.80 -9.85
C GLN A 83 12.69 -2.54 -10.06
N GLU A 84 13.26 -1.36 -9.84
CA GLU A 84 12.62 -0.08 -10.18
C GLU A 84 12.30 -0.03 -11.67
N GLU A 85 13.28 -0.21 -12.56
CA GLU A 85 13.07 -0.19 -14.02
C GLU A 85 12.01 -1.22 -14.47
N ALA A 86 11.97 -2.40 -13.86
CA ALA A 86 10.94 -3.40 -14.12
C ALA A 86 9.55 -2.93 -13.64
N ALA A 87 9.43 -2.38 -12.43
CA ALA A 87 8.18 -1.83 -11.89
C ALA A 87 7.69 -0.63 -12.73
N GLU A 88 8.61 0.22 -13.17
CA GLU A 88 8.34 1.39 -14.03
C GLU A 88 7.74 1.01 -15.37
N SER A 89 8.19 -0.12 -15.94
CA SER A 89 7.69 -0.61 -17.23
C SER A 89 6.20 -0.94 -17.20
N VAL A 90 5.66 -1.28 -16.02
CA VAL A 90 4.25 -1.65 -15.82
C VAL A 90 3.45 -0.51 -15.18
N PHE A 91 4.04 0.25 -14.25
CA PHE A 91 3.34 1.22 -13.42
C PHE A 91 3.95 2.63 -13.49
N ASN A 92 4.15 3.17 -14.69
CA ASN A 92 4.82 4.47 -14.90
C ASN A 92 4.27 5.67 -14.07
N TRP A 93 3.02 5.61 -13.64
CA TRP A 93 2.31 6.70 -12.97
C TRP A 93 2.81 7.00 -11.55
N TYR A 94 3.48 6.07 -10.85
CA TYR A 94 3.97 6.37 -9.50
C TYR A 94 5.10 7.41 -9.51
N LYS A 95 5.81 7.60 -10.62
CA LYS A 95 6.87 8.63 -10.71
C LYS A 95 6.36 10.05 -10.64
N THR A 96 5.14 10.27 -11.11
CA THR A 96 4.56 11.62 -11.19
C THR A 96 3.84 12.01 -9.92
N LEU A 97 3.57 11.05 -9.03
CA LEU A 97 2.82 11.27 -7.81
C LEU A 97 3.74 11.33 -6.58
N PRO A 98 3.44 12.24 -5.63
CA PRO A 98 4.07 12.22 -4.31
C PRO A 98 3.83 10.90 -3.57
N ASN A 99 4.81 10.43 -2.79
CA ASN A 99 4.75 9.16 -2.04
C ASN A 99 3.46 9.02 -1.20
N LYS A 100 3.04 10.10 -0.54
CA LYS A 100 1.81 10.15 0.27
C LYS A 100 0.54 9.89 -0.56
N LEU A 101 0.50 10.38 -1.80
CA LEU A 101 -0.61 10.17 -2.72
C LEU A 101 -0.66 8.72 -3.22
N ILE A 102 0.50 8.09 -3.45
CA ILE A 102 0.58 6.67 -3.80
C ILE A 102 -0.01 5.82 -2.66
N LEU A 103 0.40 6.07 -1.43
CA LEU A 103 -0.15 5.40 -0.25
C LEU A 103 -1.65 5.62 -0.11
N PHE A 104 -2.13 6.85 -0.31
CA PHE A 104 -3.55 7.18 -0.31
C PHE A 104 -4.36 6.34 -1.31
N ILE A 105 -3.91 6.31 -2.58
CA ILE A 105 -4.56 5.54 -3.65
C ILE A 105 -4.51 4.04 -3.34
N THR A 106 -3.38 3.56 -2.83
CA THR A 106 -3.17 2.15 -2.50
C THR A 106 -4.07 1.69 -1.35
N SER A 107 -4.13 2.45 -0.26
CA SER A 107 -5.01 2.17 0.87
C SER A 107 -6.48 2.17 0.43
N MET A 108 -6.88 3.10 -0.44
CA MET A 108 -8.21 3.14 -1.02
C MET A 108 -8.50 1.90 -1.88
N ALA A 109 -7.56 1.53 -2.76
CA ALA A 109 -7.68 0.36 -3.63
C ALA A 109 -7.77 -0.95 -2.85
N LEU A 110 -6.90 -1.15 -1.86
CA LEU A 110 -6.91 -2.34 -1.02
C LEU A 110 -8.10 -2.41 -0.06
N GLY A 111 -8.53 -1.27 0.50
CA GLY A 111 -9.78 -1.21 1.26
C GLY A 111 -10.98 -1.64 0.41
N GLY A 112 -11.03 -1.17 -0.84
CA GLY A 112 -12.01 -1.61 -1.83
C GLY A 112 -11.95 -3.11 -2.09
N LEU A 113 -10.75 -3.66 -2.35
CA LEU A 113 -10.55 -5.11 -2.53
C LEU A 113 -10.98 -5.94 -1.31
N GLY A 114 -10.67 -5.47 -0.11
CA GLY A 114 -11.11 -6.11 1.13
C GLY A 114 -12.62 -6.30 1.15
N SER A 115 -13.37 -5.23 0.87
CA SER A 115 -14.83 -5.31 0.83
C SER A 115 -15.38 -6.10 -0.37
N LEU A 116 -14.64 -6.19 -1.49
CA LEU A 116 -14.94 -7.13 -2.57
C LEU A 116 -14.81 -8.58 -2.11
N ILE A 117 -13.79 -8.93 -1.31
CA ILE A 117 -13.67 -10.28 -0.73
C ILE A 117 -14.90 -10.59 0.13
N SER A 118 -15.36 -9.62 0.93
CA SER A 118 -16.59 -9.76 1.72
C SER A 118 -17.84 -9.98 0.85
N LEU A 119 -17.94 -9.29 -0.30
CA LEU A 119 -19.01 -9.50 -1.27
C LEU A 119 -18.94 -10.90 -1.91
N VAL A 120 -17.76 -11.33 -2.34
CA VAL A 120 -17.55 -12.67 -2.90
C VAL A 120 -17.90 -13.75 -1.88
N LYS A 121 -17.53 -13.55 -0.62
CA LYS A 121 -17.90 -14.43 0.50
C LYS A 121 -19.43 -14.57 0.63
N LYS A 122 -20.18 -13.46 0.55
CA LYS A 122 -21.66 -13.50 0.60
C LYS A 122 -22.26 -14.20 -0.61
N LEU A 123 -21.70 -14.00 -1.80
CA LEU A 123 -22.14 -14.69 -3.00
C LEU A 123 -21.90 -16.20 -2.93
N ALA A 124 -20.70 -16.60 -2.47
CA ALA A 124 -20.28 -17.99 -2.47
C ALA A 124 -20.84 -18.80 -1.29
N LEU A 125 -20.91 -18.22 -0.09
CA LEU A 125 -21.29 -18.93 1.14
C LEU A 125 -22.75 -18.70 1.53
N GLU A 126 -23.31 -17.53 1.23
CA GLU A 126 -24.68 -17.15 1.65
C GLU A 126 -25.68 -17.25 0.49
N ASN A 127 -25.25 -17.66 -0.71
CA ASN A 127 -26.07 -17.75 -1.92
C ASN A 127 -26.88 -16.48 -2.21
N ALA A 128 -26.34 -15.32 -1.83
CA ALA A 128 -26.97 -14.03 -2.09
C ALA A 128 -27.09 -13.80 -3.61
N ARG A 129 -28.16 -13.15 -4.07
CA ARG A 129 -28.27 -12.72 -5.46
C ARG A 129 -27.45 -11.45 -5.68
N ILE A 130 -26.71 -11.41 -6.79
CA ILE A 130 -25.93 -10.23 -7.20
C ILE A 130 -26.79 -8.96 -7.32
N ASP A 131 -28.07 -9.12 -7.71
CA ASP A 131 -29.00 -8.00 -7.87
C ASP A 131 -29.40 -7.35 -6.53
N ASP A 132 -29.32 -8.10 -5.43
CA ASP A 132 -29.63 -7.61 -4.09
C ASP A 132 -28.40 -6.98 -3.40
N LEU A 133 -27.22 -7.22 -3.96
CA LEU A 133 -25.97 -6.66 -3.46
C LEU A 133 -25.77 -5.26 -4.03
N ARG A 134 -25.49 -4.30 -3.14
CA ARG A 134 -25.04 -2.95 -3.52
C ARG A 134 -23.58 -3.01 -3.98
N THR A 135 -23.35 -3.63 -5.13
CA THR A 135 -22.05 -3.96 -5.73
C THR A 135 -21.13 -2.77 -5.99
N PHE A 136 -21.69 -1.56 -6.08
CA PHE A 136 -20.91 -0.32 -6.14
C PHE A 136 -20.60 0.25 -4.75
N TRP A 137 -21.61 0.31 -3.87
CA TRP A 137 -21.48 0.96 -2.56
C TRP A 137 -20.64 0.17 -1.56
N HIS A 138 -20.65 -1.16 -1.62
CA HIS A 138 -19.82 -1.99 -0.74
C HIS A 138 -18.31 -1.77 -0.98
N PRO A 139 -17.79 -1.89 -2.22
CA PRO A 139 -16.41 -1.53 -2.56
C PRO A 139 -16.04 -0.10 -2.18
N MET A 140 -16.93 0.86 -2.47
CA MET A 140 -16.68 2.25 -2.14
C MET A 140 -16.56 2.50 -0.63
N LEU A 141 -17.37 1.81 0.18
CA LEU A 141 -17.29 1.90 1.63
C LEU A 141 -16.01 1.26 2.18
N GLY A 142 -15.57 0.13 1.61
CA GLY A 142 -14.27 -0.45 1.91
C GLY A 142 -13.11 0.49 1.57
N ALA A 143 -13.19 1.18 0.43
CA ALA A 143 -12.21 2.17 -0.01
C ALA A 143 -12.11 3.37 0.95
N LEU A 144 -13.25 3.90 1.41
CA LEU A 144 -13.30 4.94 2.44
C LEU A 144 -12.69 4.47 3.77
N ILE A 145 -12.97 3.24 4.17
CA ILE A 145 -12.38 2.66 5.39
C ILE A 145 -10.87 2.52 5.26
N GLY A 146 -10.36 2.14 4.07
CA GLY A 146 -8.93 2.12 3.81
C GLY A 146 -8.26 3.47 4.06
N ILE A 147 -8.92 4.57 3.65
CA ILE A 147 -8.46 5.95 3.90
C ILE A 147 -8.58 6.32 5.39
N ILE A 148 -9.64 5.90 6.07
CA ILE A 148 -9.80 6.14 7.51
C ILE A 148 -8.68 5.44 8.29
N VAL A 149 -8.37 4.19 7.96
CA VAL A 149 -7.26 3.44 8.56
C VAL A 149 -5.94 4.19 8.34
N LEU A 150 -5.67 4.63 7.11
CA LEU A 150 -4.50 5.45 6.77
C LEU A 150 -4.42 6.70 7.68
N GLY A 151 -5.51 7.45 7.78
CA GLY A 151 -5.58 8.66 8.60
C GLY A 151 -5.35 8.38 10.08
N ILE A 152 -6.04 7.38 10.64
CA ILE A 152 -5.89 6.99 12.05
C ILE A 152 -4.45 6.54 12.34
N SER A 153 -3.86 5.74 11.45
CA SER A 153 -2.50 5.26 11.63
C SER A 153 -1.48 6.38 11.68
N TYR A 154 -1.64 7.47 10.90
CA TYR A 154 -0.76 8.63 11.02
C TYR A 154 -1.12 9.58 12.18
N LEU A 155 -2.40 9.72 12.52
CA LEU A 155 -2.85 10.62 13.58
C LEU A 155 -2.51 10.11 14.98
N ILE A 156 -2.66 8.80 15.24
CA ILE A 156 -2.42 8.22 16.57
C ILE A 156 -0.99 8.51 17.07
N PRO A 157 0.07 8.22 16.29
CA PRO A 157 1.43 8.55 16.68
C PRO A 157 1.62 10.04 16.94
N ILE A 158 1.15 10.92 16.05
CA ILE A 158 1.27 12.38 16.22
C ILE A 158 0.66 12.87 17.55
N ILE A 159 -0.42 12.23 18.01
CA ILE A 159 -1.08 12.58 19.27
C ILE A 159 -0.33 12.01 20.48
N ILE A 160 0.24 10.81 20.37
CA ILE A 160 0.85 10.08 21.49
C ILE A 160 2.32 10.44 21.68
N THR A 161 3.08 10.57 20.59
CA THR A 161 4.51 10.86 20.60
C THR A 161 4.74 12.32 20.24
N THR A 162 5.39 13.08 21.12
CA THR A 162 5.91 14.42 20.81
C THR A 162 7.03 14.39 19.77
N GLU A 163 7.53 13.20 19.42
CA GLU A 163 8.50 12.98 18.35
C GLU A 163 7.80 12.85 16.99
N SER A 164 8.31 13.59 16.01
CA SER A 164 7.69 13.81 14.70
C SER A 164 7.84 12.67 13.69
N GLU A 165 8.56 11.59 14.03
CA GLU A 165 8.96 10.56 13.06
C GLU A 165 8.71 9.15 13.60
N VAL A 166 7.43 8.78 13.71
CA VAL A 166 7.06 7.36 13.79
C VAL A 166 6.97 6.82 12.37
N GLU A 167 7.99 6.05 11.96
CA GLU A 167 8.00 5.33 10.68
C GLU A 167 7.02 4.15 10.73
N ILE A 168 5.85 4.34 10.15
CA ILE A 168 4.89 3.27 9.93
C ILE A 168 5.24 2.59 8.62
N ARG A 169 5.58 1.29 8.68
CA ARG A 169 5.79 0.49 7.48
C ARG A 169 4.56 0.55 6.57
N ALA A 170 4.77 1.05 5.36
CA ALA A 170 3.74 1.21 4.35
C ALA A 170 3.03 -0.11 4.06
N THR A 171 3.79 -1.21 3.99
CA THR A 171 3.26 -2.55 3.73
C THR A 171 2.23 -2.98 4.76
N THR A 172 2.53 -2.80 6.06
CA THR A 172 1.61 -3.14 7.16
C THR A 172 0.30 -2.35 7.07
N LEU A 173 0.42 -1.07 6.75
CA LEU A 173 -0.71 -0.16 6.64
C LEU A 173 -1.64 -0.53 5.49
N ILE A 174 -1.05 -0.88 4.36
CA ILE A 174 -1.75 -1.33 3.14
C ILE A 174 -2.55 -2.62 3.44
N PHE A 175 -1.96 -3.61 4.11
CA PHE A 175 -2.68 -4.82 4.53
C PHE A 175 -3.78 -4.52 5.57
N LEU A 176 -3.52 -3.62 6.51
CA LEU A 176 -4.52 -3.21 7.50
C LEU A 176 -5.74 -2.56 6.82
N SER A 177 -5.53 -1.73 5.79
CA SER A 177 -6.61 -1.16 4.97
C SER A 177 -7.44 -2.27 4.31
N MET A 178 -6.79 -3.32 3.77
CA MET A 178 -7.49 -4.46 3.18
C MET A 178 -8.35 -5.22 4.21
N PHE A 179 -7.78 -5.54 5.38
CA PHE A 179 -8.50 -6.23 6.44
C PHE A 179 -9.69 -5.41 6.96
N ALA A 180 -9.50 -4.11 7.17
CA ALA A 180 -10.56 -3.22 7.60
C ALA A 180 -11.67 -3.11 6.55
N GLY A 181 -11.33 -3.08 5.26
CA GLY A 181 -12.32 -3.12 4.17
C GLY A 181 -13.14 -4.42 4.16
N MET A 182 -12.49 -5.57 4.41
CA MET A 182 -13.14 -6.88 4.47
C MET A 182 -14.17 -6.97 5.61
N TYR A 183 -13.84 -6.40 6.77
CA TYR A 183 -14.71 -6.31 7.95
C TYR A 183 -15.29 -4.91 8.14
N SER A 184 -15.69 -4.29 7.02
CA SER A 184 -16.02 -2.87 6.98
C SER A 184 -17.16 -2.46 7.92
N LYS A 185 -18.17 -3.33 8.09
CA LYS A 185 -19.30 -3.05 8.99
C LYS A 185 -18.88 -3.12 10.45
N GLU A 186 -18.14 -4.17 10.79
CA GLU A 186 -17.62 -4.42 12.14
C GLU A 186 -16.62 -3.33 12.54
N PHE A 187 -15.79 -2.88 11.60
CA PHE A 187 -14.83 -1.80 11.81
C PHE A 187 -15.52 -0.46 12.06
N LEU A 188 -16.54 -0.10 11.29
CA LEU A 188 -17.32 1.11 11.53
C LEU A 188 -18.03 1.08 12.89
N ALA A 189 -18.68 -0.04 13.23
CA ALA A 189 -19.33 -0.21 14.53
C ALA A 189 -18.32 -0.10 15.70
N PHE A 190 -17.11 -0.63 15.51
CA PHE A 190 -16.03 -0.48 16.47
C PHE A 190 -15.64 0.99 16.65
N LEU A 191 -15.46 1.75 15.56
CA LEU A 191 -15.14 3.18 15.63
C LEU A 191 -16.25 3.97 16.32
N GLU A 192 -17.51 3.76 15.92
CA GLU A 192 -18.67 4.41 16.54
C GLU A 192 -18.74 4.16 18.05
N SER A 193 -18.49 2.92 18.49
CA SER A 193 -18.44 2.56 19.91
C SER A 193 -17.35 3.33 20.65
N ARG A 194 -16.14 3.45 20.06
CA ARG A 194 -15.02 4.18 20.67
C ARG A 194 -15.30 5.68 20.77
N PHE A 195 -15.79 6.30 19.70
CA PHE A 195 -16.15 7.72 19.70
C PHE A 195 -17.29 8.02 20.67
N SER A 196 -18.34 7.20 20.70
CA SER A 196 -19.46 7.38 21.65
C SER A 196 -19.00 7.28 23.10
N ASN A 197 -18.13 6.32 23.42
CA ASN A 197 -17.60 6.17 24.78
C ASN A 197 -16.70 7.36 25.17
N TYR A 198 -15.87 7.85 24.25
CA TYR A 198 -15.05 9.04 24.48
C TYR A 198 -15.91 10.28 24.75
N LEU A 199 -16.93 10.52 23.92
CA LEU A 199 -17.88 11.63 24.11
C LEU A 199 -18.66 11.50 25.43
N LYS A 200 -19.03 10.30 25.86
CA LYS A 200 -19.70 10.11 27.17
C LYS A 200 -18.77 10.39 28.36
N GLN A 201 -17.47 10.14 28.22
CA GLN A 201 -16.48 10.39 29.27
C GLN A 201 -16.10 11.88 29.37
N HIS A 202 -16.04 12.60 28.25
CA HIS A 202 -15.59 13.99 28.20
C HIS A 202 -16.70 15.03 27.96
N GLY A 203 -17.89 14.62 27.53
CA GLY A 203 -19.06 15.47 27.25
C GLY A 203 -20.08 15.52 28.39
N LYS A 204 -19.68 15.24 29.64
CA LYS A 204 -20.53 15.34 30.84
C LYS A 204 -20.25 16.59 31.70
N ASN A 205 -19.68 17.64 31.10
CA ASN A 205 -19.45 18.94 31.74
C ASN A 205 -20.17 20.08 30.98
N GLU A 206 -21.43 19.86 30.60
CA GLU A 206 -22.38 20.96 30.29
C GLU A 206 -23.68 20.73 31.06
#